data_AF-A0A9X2XNN3-F1
#
_entry.id   AF-A0A9X2XNN3-F1
#
_cell.length_a   1.000
_cell.length_b   1.000
_cell.length_c   1.000
_cell.angle_alpha   90.00
_cell.angle_beta   90.00
_cell.angle_gamma   90.00
#
_symmetry.space_group_name_H-M   'P 1'
#
loop_
_entity.id
_entity.type
_entity.pdbx_description
1 polymer ?
#
loop_
_entity_poly.entity_id
_entity_poly.type
_entity_poly.pdbx_seq_one_letter_code
_entity_poly.pdbx_strand_id
1 'polypeptide(L)' 'METVKEQLIIRKDDYELIVAYLKGGLNRNSFDRHNAEELEAELKKAKLVNKNNFPADVVRLNSKVKILDEKD' A
#
# COMPACT_ATOMS: atom_id res chain seq x y z
N MET A 1 9.98 14.36 -11.72
CA MET A 1 8.72 13.60 -11.74
C MET A 1 7.70 14.36 -10.93
N GLU A 2 6.53 14.64 -11.49
CA GLU A 2 5.47 15.38 -10.78
C GLU A 2 4.94 14.57 -9.60
N THR A 3 4.69 15.25 -8.50
CA THR A 3 4.17 14.70 -7.24
C THR A 3 2.76 14.19 -7.44
N VAL A 4 2.65 12.90 -7.69
CA VAL A 4 1.34 12.29 -7.87
C VAL A 4 0.74 12.00 -6.49
N LYS A 5 -0.06 12.94 -5.97
CA LYS A 5 -1.10 12.64 -4.97
C LYS A 5 -2.23 11.81 -5.63
N GLU A 6 -1.88 10.70 -6.28
CA GLU A 6 -2.88 9.78 -6.81
C GLU A 6 -3.29 8.85 -5.69
N GLN A 7 -4.59 8.84 -5.45
CA GLN A 7 -5.26 7.92 -4.56
C GLN A 7 -4.74 6.49 -4.79
N LEU A 8 -4.21 5.86 -3.73
CA LEU A 8 -3.72 4.48 -3.77
C LEU A 8 -4.76 3.56 -4.41
N ILE A 9 -4.40 2.83 -5.47
CA ILE A 9 -5.26 1.81 -6.07
C ILE A 9 -4.87 0.47 -5.47
N ILE A 10 -5.82 -0.24 -4.87
CA ILE A 10 -5.56 -1.51 -4.20
C ILE A 10 -6.63 -2.54 -4.54
N ARG A 11 -6.22 -3.80 -4.68
CA ARG A 11 -7.18 -4.89 -4.83
C ARG A 11 -7.81 -5.24 -3.49
N LYS A 12 -9.07 -5.69 -3.55
CA LYS A 12 -9.80 -6.12 -2.35
C LYS A 12 -9.07 -7.20 -1.53
N ASP A 13 -8.47 -8.20 -2.18
CA ASP A 13 -7.73 -9.28 -1.50
C ASP A 13 -6.46 -8.77 -0.80
N ASP A 14 -5.73 -7.86 -1.45
CA ASP A 14 -4.53 -7.25 -0.85
C ASP A 14 -4.91 -6.34 0.32
N TYR A 15 -6.00 -5.57 0.19
CA TYR A 15 -6.51 -4.71 1.25
C TYR A 15 -6.90 -5.51 2.50
N GLU A 16 -7.69 -6.56 2.34
CA GLU A 16 -8.13 -7.41 3.45
C GLU A 16 -6.94 -8.04 4.18
N LEU A 17 -5.94 -8.49 3.43
CA LEU A 17 -4.72 -9.07 3.97
C LEU A 17 -3.90 -8.05 4.77
N ILE A 18 -3.66 -6.87 4.21
CA ILE A 18 -2.88 -5.82 4.89
C ILE A 18 -3.59 -5.35 6.15
N VAL A 19 -4.91 -5.11 6.10
CA VAL A 19 -5.69 -4.70 7.28
C VAL A 19 -5.67 -5.77 8.36
N ALA A 20 -5.70 -7.06 8.00
CA ALA A 20 -5.57 -8.15 8.97
C ALA A 20 -4.20 -8.13 9.67
N TYR A 21 -3.11 -7.91 8.91
CA TYR A 21 -1.77 -7.78 9.49
C TYR A 21 -1.61 -6.53 10.36
N LEU A 22 -2.15 -5.39 9.94
CA LEU A 22 -2.13 -4.16 10.73
C LEU A 22 -2.85 -4.36 12.07
N LYS A 23 -4.05 -4.97 12.07
CA LYS A 23 -4.80 -5.25 13.30
C LYS A 23 -4.13 -6.28 14.21
N GLY A 24 -3.49 -7.31 13.64
CA GLY A 24 -2.81 -8.36 14.40
C GLY A 24 -1.41 -7.97 14.91
N GLY A 25 -0.78 -6.95 14.32
CA GLY A 25 0.63 -6.59 14.53
C GLY A 25 0.90 -5.45 15.50
N LEU A 26 -0.13 -4.75 16.01
CA LEU A 26 -0.05 -3.51 16.82
C LEU A 26 0.77 -3.58 18.14
N ASN A 27 1.38 -4.72 18.47
CA ASN A 27 2.10 -4.95 19.73
C ASN A 27 3.64 -4.90 19.61
N ARG A 28 4.22 -4.46 18.49
CA ARG A 28 5.69 -4.44 18.31
C ARG A 28 6.14 -3.00 18.04
N ASN A 29 6.70 -2.35 19.07
CA ASN A 29 7.44 -1.07 19.05
C ASN A 29 6.71 0.21 18.56
N SER A 30 7.07 1.37 19.11
CA SER A 30 6.37 2.65 18.80
C SER A 30 6.66 3.17 17.38
N PHE A 31 7.80 2.82 16.79
CA PHE A 31 8.15 3.20 15.42
C PHE A 31 7.27 2.47 14.39
N ASP A 32 7.07 1.16 14.56
CA ASP A 32 6.20 0.38 13.68
C ASP A 32 4.73 0.82 13.81
N ARG A 33 4.35 1.33 14.99
CA ARG A 33 3.00 1.89 15.21
C ARG A 33 2.72 3.11 14.36
N HIS A 34 3.64 4.06 14.26
CA HIS A 34 3.44 5.27 13.46
C HIS A 34 3.28 4.92 11.97
N ASN A 35 4.18 4.08 11.44
CA ASN A 35 4.11 3.62 10.05
C ASN A 35 2.81 2.84 9.78
N ALA A 36 2.37 2.02 10.74
CA ALA A 36 1.11 1.28 10.64
C ALA A 36 -0.12 2.21 10.62
N GLU A 37 -0.14 3.26 11.44
CA GLU A 37 -1.22 4.25 11.48
C GLU A 37 -1.28 5.06 10.17
N GLU A 38 -0.13 5.45 9.61
CA GLU A 38 -0.07 6.13 8.31
C GLU A 38 -0.59 5.23 7.17
N LEU A 39 -0.12 3.98 7.12
CA LEU A 39 -0.58 3.01 6.12
C LEU A 39 -2.09 2.74 6.27
N GLU A 40 -2.61 2.60 7.49
CA GLU A 40 -4.04 2.45 7.72
C GLU A 40 -4.83 3.67 7.22
N ALA A 41 -4.32 4.88 7.42
CA ALA A 41 -4.95 6.12 6.96
C ALA A 41 -4.95 6.24 5.42
N GLU A 42 -3.90 5.78 4.76
CA GLU A 42 -3.84 5.71 3.29
C GLU A 42 -4.82 4.66 2.74
N LEU A 43 -4.84 3.46 3.33
CA LEU A 43 -5.76 2.38 2.95
C LEU A 43 -7.23 2.80 3.07
N LYS A 44 -7.60 3.58 4.10
CA LYS A 44 -8.96 4.12 4.26
C LYS A 44 -9.40 5.03 3.11
N LYS A 45 -8.45 5.69 2.44
CA LYS A 45 -8.72 6.60 1.31
C LYS A 45 -8.50 5.93 -0.04
N ALA A 46 -7.97 4.71 -0.07
CA ALA A 46 -7.60 3.99 -1.27
C ALA A 46 -8.81 3.65 -2.14
N LYS A 47 -8.60 3.60 -3.46
CA LYS A 47 -9.57 3.10 -4.43
C LYS A 47 -9.51 1.58 -4.48
N LEU A 48 -10.53 0.93 -3.94
CA LEU A 48 -10.68 -0.51 -4.00
C LEU A 48 -11.12 -0.96 -5.40
N VAL A 49 -10.37 -1.86 -6.01
CA VAL A 49 -10.73 -2.45 -7.32
C VAL A 49 -10.74 -3.97 -7.25
N ASN A 50 -11.44 -4.59 -8.20
CA ASN A 50 -11.40 -6.04 -8.39
C ASN A 50 -10.17 -6.44 -9.22
N LYS A 51 -9.93 -7.75 -9.34
CA LYS A 51 -8.81 -8.29 -10.11
C LYS A 51 -8.80 -7.84 -11.58
N ASN A 52 -9.97 -7.74 -12.21
CA ASN A 52 -10.08 -7.44 -13.65
C ASN A 52 -9.86 -5.95 -13.96
N ASN A 53 -10.04 -5.08 -12.96
CA ASN A 53 -9.91 -3.64 -13.07
C ASN A 53 -8.63 -3.12 -12.42
N PHE A 54 -7.72 -4.02 -12.03
CA PHE A 54 -6.45 -3.62 -11.42
C PHE A 54 -5.45 -3.20 -12.50
N PRO A 55 -4.91 -1.97 -12.47
CA PRO A 55 -3.96 -1.49 -13.47
C PRO A 55 -2.67 -2.32 -13.47
N ALA A 56 -2.10 -2.56 -14.66
CA ALA A 56 -0.90 -3.39 -14.81
C ALA A 56 0.40 -2.69 -14.38
N ASP A 57 0.37 -1.37 -14.34
CA ASP A 57 1.47 -0.47 -13.97
C ASP A 57 1.49 -0.10 -12.49
N VAL A 58 0.45 -0.46 -11.73
CA VAL A 58 0.37 -0.23 -10.29
C VAL A 58 1.01 -1.38 -9.51
N VAL A 59 1.83 -1.02 -8.53
CA VAL A 59 2.47 -1.98 -7.62
C VAL A 59 1.43 -2.58 -6.67
N ARG A 60 1.47 -3.90 -6.51
CA ARG A 60 0.68 -4.64 -5.52
C ARG A 60 1.55 -5.64 -4.76
N LEU A 61 0.94 -6.31 -3.78
CA LEU A 61 1.61 -7.39 -3.07
C LEU A 61 2.09 -8.46 -4.06
N ASN A 62 3.32 -8.93 -3.83
CA ASN A 62 4.04 -9.91 -4.65
C ASN A 62 4.41 -9.44 -6.08
N SER A 63 4.29 -8.15 -6.39
CA SER A 63 4.84 -7.58 -7.62
C SER A 63 6.38 -7.62 -7.61
N LYS A 64 6.98 -7.82 -8.79
CA LYS A 64 8.41 -7.59 -9.02
C LYS A 64 8.57 -6.22 -9.66
N VAL A 65 9.34 -5.35 -9.04
CA VAL A 65 9.61 -3.99 -9.52
C VAL A 65 11.09 -3.80 -9.81
N LYS A 66 11.41 -3.00 -10.82
CA LYS A 66 12.77 -2.55 -11.11
C LYS A 66 12.87 -1.09 -10.73
N ILE A 67 13.77 -0.78 -9.81
CA ILE A 67 14.03 0.59 -9.35
C ILE A 67 15.31 1.06 -10.04
N LEU A 68 15.28 2.27 -10.60
CA LEU A 68 16.48 2.97 -11.02
C LEU A 68 16.84 3.94 -9.91
N ASP A 69 18.06 3.81 -9.39
CA ASP A 69 18.61 4.73 -8.40
C ASP A 69 19.19 5.94 -9.16
N GLU A 70 18.46 7.04 -9.20
CA GLU A 70 18.97 8.31 -9.72
C GLU A 70 19.86 8.93 -8.64
N LYS A 71 21.19 8.84 -8.83
CA LYS A 71 22.14 9.57 -8.00
C LYS A 71 22.09 11.05 -8.39
N ASP A 72 21.65 11.88 -7.44
CA ASP A 72 21.91 13.33 -7.44
C ASP A 72 23.41 13.63 -7.32
#